data_AF-A0A413RPY8-F1
#
_entry.id   AF-A0A413RPY8-F1
#
_cell.length_a   1.000
_cell.length_b   1.000
_cell.length_c   1.000
_cell.angle_alpha   90.00
_cell.angle_beta   90.00
_cell.angle_gamma   90.00
#
_symmetry.space_group_name_H-M   'P 1'
#
loop_
_entity.id
_entity.type
_entity.pdbx_description
1 polymer ?
#
loop_
_entity_poly.entity_id
_entity_poly.type
_entity_poly.pdbx_seq_one_letter_code
_entity_poly.pdbx_strand_id
1 'polypeptide(L)'
;MVSFFSGRRRATWAGAVTAGLASLALVVTPMAAANPIGEVHDFADGAQGWFSYGGTSSSSVDAGEFCVVVPAGTTNPWDVAAQHDDVTLAAGSPVTVSFTAHATADVSVNLRAGIGYPDDVSSSVALTAAPTDYSFTWTPGFSGTGNTSFQLGGQASDYTFCLDDFSISGDDELLGTTTFAGDTLPAGWSLPADWAVTSAAGDAAFCVAVPASAGQYDGLVYNGVPVEDGGNYALSFTASASNGATIRALVGENGGAYRTAYVANPALTTDLASYAYPFTSSLTFPADTGDVGQVALQLGARGDYTFCVSKVSLVKTATPPPAYEPDTRSRVRVNQVGYLPQGPKRATVVTDAAAPVAWELHAAGGALVASGKAALAGTDPTSGLKVQTVDFSKVTAKGTGFTLVADGETSDPFAIATDIYSQLRYDALNYFYPARSGIAIDAPGTVYDRPAGHVSGPDGAVNKGDLDVVCLTAADDGASWSYGTWTCPAGYARDVVGGWYDAGDHGKYVVNGGIAVQQLLSTYERTLYA
;
A
#
# COMPACT_ATOMS: atom_id res chain seq x y z
N MET A 1 36.20 23.88 52.04
CA MET A 1 35.85 25.24 52.50
C MET A 1 34.37 25.23 52.84
N VAL A 2 34.07 25.33 54.14
CA VAL A 2 32.84 25.86 54.81
C VAL A 2 31.49 25.48 54.16
N SER A 3 30.74 24.47 54.63
CA SER A 3 29.83 24.42 55.82
C SER A 3 28.73 25.51 55.77
N PHE A 4 27.43 25.27 56.04
CA PHE A 4 26.88 24.93 57.36
C PHE A 4 25.50 24.22 57.24
N PHE A 5 25.32 23.04 57.88
CA PHE A 5 24.51 22.76 59.12
C PHE A 5 22.99 22.98 58.96
N SER A 6 22.05 22.20 59.51
CA SER A 6 22.02 20.96 60.31
C SER A 6 20.57 20.65 60.67
N GLY A 7 20.17 19.37 60.73
CA GLY A 7 19.67 18.75 61.98
C GLY A 7 18.17 18.40 61.91
N ARG A 8 17.77 17.12 61.79
CA ARG A 8 17.45 16.14 62.88
C ARG A 8 16.34 16.68 63.81
N ARG A 9 15.26 15.97 64.19
CA ARG A 9 14.87 14.54 64.24
C ARG A 9 13.39 14.47 64.69
N ARG A 10 12.66 13.44 64.20
CA ARG A 10 11.60 12.59 64.81
C ARG A 10 10.75 13.11 65.99
N ALA A 11 9.41 13.00 65.88
CA ALA A 11 8.59 12.10 66.72
C ALA A 11 7.06 12.19 66.40
N THR A 12 6.49 11.05 65.99
CA THR A 12 5.18 10.44 66.37
C THR A 12 4.03 11.29 66.97
N TRP A 13 2.81 11.18 66.41
CA TRP A 13 1.60 10.51 66.98
C TRP A 13 0.30 11.02 66.32
N ALA A 14 -0.52 10.04 65.90
CA ALA A 14 -1.99 9.95 65.89
C ALA A 14 -2.91 11.18 65.66
N GLY A 15 -3.92 10.97 64.81
CA GLY A 15 -5.16 11.76 64.84
C GLY A 15 -5.96 11.65 63.56
N ALA A 16 -6.84 10.66 63.48
CA ALA A 16 -7.84 10.56 62.43
C ALA A 16 -8.87 11.70 62.54
N VAL A 17 -9.08 12.44 61.45
CA VAL A 17 -10.35 13.13 61.18
C VAL A 17 -10.65 12.94 59.69
N THR A 18 -11.64 12.09 59.40
CA THR A 18 -12.31 11.97 58.11
C THR A 18 -13.05 13.26 57.79
N ALA A 19 -12.65 13.96 56.74
CA ALA A 19 -13.44 15.00 56.09
C ALA A 19 -13.50 14.67 54.59
N GLY A 20 -14.71 14.34 54.12
CA GLY A 20 -14.98 14.07 52.71
C GLY A 20 -14.77 15.33 51.88
N LEU A 21 -13.81 15.27 50.97
CA LEU A 21 -13.62 16.25 49.91
C LEU A 21 -14.43 15.80 48.70
N ALA A 22 -15.55 16.49 48.45
CA ALA A 22 -16.24 16.45 47.18
C ALA A 22 -15.35 17.15 46.13
N SER A 23 -14.67 16.37 45.31
CA SER A 23 -13.97 16.84 44.12
C SER A 23 -15.01 17.20 43.06
N LEU A 24 -15.22 18.50 42.82
CA LEU A 24 -15.83 19.00 41.59
C LEU A 24 -14.89 18.64 40.43
N ALA A 25 -15.20 17.55 39.73
CA ALA A 25 -14.61 17.28 38.42
C ALA A 25 -15.23 18.27 37.43
N LEU A 26 -14.45 19.26 36.99
CA LEU A 26 -14.76 19.98 35.76
C LEU A 26 -14.59 18.97 34.61
N VAL A 27 -15.70 18.41 34.14
CA VAL A 27 -15.72 17.70 32.85
C VAL A 27 -15.63 18.77 31.78
N VAL A 28 -14.41 19.04 31.31
CA VAL A 28 -14.22 19.71 30.02
C VAL A 28 -14.47 18.63 28.97
N THR A 29 -15.70 18.54 28.48
CA THR A 29 -15.96 17.82 27.22
C THR A 29 -15.16 18.53 26.13
N PRO A 30 -14.29 17.86 25.38
CA PRO A 30 -13.72 18.47 24.19
C PRO A 30 -14.91 18.84 23.28
N MET A 31 -15.00 20.10 22.85
CA MET A 31 -15.77 20.41 21.65
C MET A 31 -15.13 19.56 20.55
N ALA A 32 -15.86 18.57 20.03
CA ALA A 32 -15.47 17.92 18.80
C ALA A 32 -15.28 19.02 17.76
N ALA A 33 -14.05 19.16 17.26
CA ALA A 33 -13.82 19.97 16.08
C ALA A 33 -14.67 19.38 14.94
N ALA A 34 -15.27 20.22 14.10
CA ALA A 34 -15.91 19.75 12.88
C ALA A 34 -14.88 18.93 12.09
N ASN A 35 -15.27 17.74 11.63
CA ASN A 35 -14.39 16.96 10.77
C ASN A 35 -14.18 17.76 9.48
N PRO A 36 -12.96 17.79 8.91
CA PRO A 36 -12.75 18.42 7.61
C PRO A 36 -13.74 17.83 6.59
N ILE A 37 -14.33 18.67 5.74
CA ILE A 37 -15.32 18.23 4.74
C ILE A 37 -14.76 17.20 3.72
N GLY A 38 -13.44 17.05 3.66
CA GLY A 38 -12.76 16.05 2.82
C GLY A 38 -12.70 14.64 3.41
N GLU A 39 -13.15 14.44 4.65
CA GLU A 39 -13.40 13.11 5.22
C GLU A 39 -14.86 12.69 4.96
N VAL A 40 -15.18 11.41 5.10
CA VAL A 40 -16.57 10.93 5.02
C VAL A 40 -17.29 11.25 6.34
N HIS A 41 -18.48 11.83 6.23
CA HIS A 41 -19.36 12.15 7.36
C HIS A 41 -20.44 11.08 7.46
N ASP A 42 -20.17 10.03 8.24
CA ASP A 42 -21.03 8.85 8.52
C ASP A 42 -21.91 9.01 9.77
N PHE A 43 -21.80 10.17 10.44
CA PHE A 43 -22.50 10.58 11.66
C PHE A 43 -22.47 9.58 12.84
N ALA A 44 -21.57 8.59 12.82
CA ALA A 44 -21.46 7.56 13.85
C ALA A 44 -21.08 8.15 15.22
N ASP A 45 -20.29 9.24 15.19
CA ASP A 45 -19.76 9.94 16.36
C ASP A 45 -20.40 11.34 16.57
N GLY A 46 -21.59 11.57 16.01
CA GLY A 46 -22.36 12.81 16.16
C GLY A 46 -22.44 13.62 14.87
N ALA A 47 -22.81 14.91 14.96
CA ALA A 47 -23.16 15.71 13.77
C ALA A 47 -21.96 16.09 12.88
N GLN A 48 -20.72 15.82 13.32
CA GLN A 48 -19.48 15.99 12.56
C GLN A 48 -19.23 17.39 11.94
N GLY A 49 -19.95 18.42 12.39
CA GLY A 49 -19.85 19.79 11.90
C GLY A 49 -21.09 20.27 11.14
N TRP A 50 -22.02 19.36 10.83
CA TRP A 50 -23.31 19.69 10.24
C TRP A 50 -24.26 20.33 11.26
N PHE A 51 -24.98 21.35 10.81
CA PHE A 51 -26.01 22.01 11.60
C PHE A 51 -27.18 22.44 10.72
N SER A 52 -28.35 22.65 11.33
CA SER A 52 -29.48 23.29 10.66
C SER A 52 -29.60 24.76 11.04
N TYR A 53 -30.11 25.59 10.12
CA TYR A 53 -30.56 26.94 10.42
C TYR A 53 -31.90 27.24 9.76
N GLY A 54 -32.55 28.31 10.24
CA GLY A 54 -33.75 28.89 9.64
C GLY A 54 -35.05 28.52 10.34
N GLY A 55 -35.95 29.51 10.48
CA GLY A 55 -37.27 29.31 11.08
C GLY A 55 -37.24 28.64 12.46
N THR A 56 -38.10 27.63 12.63
CA THR A 56 -38.15 26.76 13.82
C THR A 56 -37.60 25.36 13.53
N SER A 57 -36.67 25.23 12.57
CA SER A 57 -36.05 23.94 12.27
C SER A 57 -35.23 23.42 13.44
N SER A 58 -35.04 22.10 13.48
CA SER A 58 -34.15 21.45 14.44
C SER A 58 -33.38 20.34 13.76
N SER A 59 -32.13 20.14 14.17
CA SER A 59 -31.29 19.03 13.71
C SER A 59 -30.94 18.09 14.85
N SER A 60 -30.85 16.80 14.54
CA SER A 60 -30.44 15.71 15.44
C SER A 60 -29.60 14.70 14.66
N VAL A 61 -28.86 13.87 15.38
CA VAL A 61 -28.29 12.64 14.81
C VAL A 61 -29.11 11.48 15.33
N ASP A 62 -29.80 10.80 14.43
CA ASP A 62 -30.74 9.73 14.75
C ASP A 62 -30.30 8.47 13.98
N ALA A 63 -30.04 7.38 14.72
CA ALA A 63 -29.63 6.09 14.16
C ALA A 63 -28.38 6.11 13.23
N GLY A 64 -27.48 7.09 13.39
CA GLY A 64 -26.31 7.25 12.55
C GLY A 64 -26.53 8.17 11.34
N GLU A 65 -27.65 8.87 11.26
CA GLU A 65 -27.93 9.84 10.18
C GLU A 65 -28.09 11.25 10.76
N PHE A 66 -27.64 12.28 10.04
CA PHE A 66 -27.95 13.67 10.37
C PHE A 66 -29.31 14.08 9.81
N CYS A 67 -30.28 14.30 10.70
CA CYS A 67 -31.65 14.61 10.34
C CYS A 67 -32.03 16.06 10.68
N VAL A 68 -32.80 16.71 9.80
CA VAL A 68 -33.35 18.05 9.97
C VAL A 68 -34.87 18.01 9.84
N VAL A 69 -35.57 18.46 10.87
CA VAL A 69 -37.02 18.69 10.85
C VAL A 69 -37.28 20.06 10.24
N VAL A 70 -37.93 20.07 9.07
CA VAL A 70 -38.20 21.26 8.28
C VAL A 70 -39.66 21.71 8.50
N PRO A 71 -39.90 22.92 9.02
CA PRO A 71 -41.26 23.41 9.27
C PRO A 71 -41.97 23.80 7.97
N ALA A 72 -43.29 23.62 7.95
CA ALA A 72 -44.16 24.16 6.91
C ALA A 72 -44.16 25.71 6.91
N GLY A 73 -44.53 26.31 5.78
CA GLY A 73 -44.70 27.77 5.67
C GLY A 73 -43.42 28.56 5.41
N THR A 74 -42.34 27.87 5.04
CA THR A 74 -41.15 28.51 4.43
C THR A 74 -41.48 28.95 3.00
N THR A 75 -40.95 30.09 2.55
CA THR A 75 -41.28 30.68 1.24
C THR A 75 -40.21 30.37 0.21
N ASN A 76 -38.93 30.43 0.59
CA ASN A 76 -37.79 30.22 -0.31
C ASN A 76 -37.02 28.95 0.04
N PRO A 77 -36.31 28.34 -0.94
CA PRO A 77 -35.47 27.17 -0.71
C PRO A 77 -34.40 27.36 0.39
N TRP A 78 -33.80 28.54 0.48
CA TRP A 78 -32.76 28.86 1.46
C TRP A 78 -33.29 29.31 2.83
N ASP A 79 -34.61 29.34 3.04
CA ASP A 79 -35.18 29.76 4.33
C ASP A 79 -34.83 28.79 5.48
N VAL A 80 -34.58 27.51 5.14
CA VAL A 80 -34.11 26.45 6.04
C VAL A 80 -33.05 25.65 5.30
N ALA A 81 -31.97 25.25 5.97
CA ALA A 81 -30.96 24.40 5.37
C ALA A 81 -30.27 23.48 6.38
N ALA A 82 -29.73 22.36 5.89
CA ALA A 82 -28.64 21.62 6.51
C ALA A 82 -27.34 22.15 5.92
N GLN A 83 -26.40 22.63 6.74
CA GLN A 83 -25.17 23.29 6.28
C GLN A 83 -23.93 22.76 7.01
N HIS A 84 -22.82 22.77 6.28
CA HIS A 84 -21.48 22.61 6.81
C HIS A 84 -20.60 23.75 6.28
N ASP A 85 -19.82 24.38 7.16
CA ASP A 85 -18.95 25.51 6.84
C ASP A 85 -17.51 25.04 6.51
N ASP A 86 -16.62 25.99 6.23
CA ASP A 86 -15.19 25.76 5.96
C ASP A 86 -14.86 24.84 4.77
N VAL A 87 -15.73 24.83 3.75
CA VAL A 87 -15.54 24.07 2.51
C VAL A 87 -14.63 24.84 1.56
N THR A 88 -13.46 24.28 1.25
CA THR A 88 -12.49 24.90 0.33
C THR A 88 -12.59 24.30 -1.06
N LEU A 89 -12.80 25.14 -2.07
CA LEU A 89 -12.92 24.77 -3.48
C LEU A 89 -11.85 25.51 -4.31
N ALA A 90 -11.38 24.86 -5.37
CA ALA A 90 -10.40 25.43 -6.30
C ALA A 90 -10.97 25.50 -7.73
N ALA A 91 -10.76 26.64 -8.38
CA ALA A 91 -11.24 26.89 -9.73
C ALA A 91 -10.61 25.89 -10.72
N GLY A 92 -11.46 25.23 -11.51
CA GLY A 92 -11.04 24.26 -12.52
C GLY A 92 -10.64 22.88 -11.97
N SER A 93 -10.62 22.68 -10.65
CA SER A 93 -10.42 21.36 -10.05
C SER A 93 -11.78 20.67 -9.89
N PRO A 94 -12.05 19.55 -10.59
CA PRO A 94 -13.26 18.80 -10.34
C PRO A 94 -13.29 18.31 -8.89
N VAL A 95 -14.49 18.30 -8.31
CA VAL A 95 -14.77 17.68 -7.02
C VAL A 95 -15.97 16.77 -7.18
N THR A 96 -15.91 15.61 -6.55
CA THR A 96 -17.02 14.67 -6.45
C THR A 96 -17.69 14.85 -5.10
N VAL A 97 -19.01 15.00 -5.12
CA VAL A 97 -19.87 15.03 -3.93
C VAL A 97 -20.71 13.78 -3.90
N SER A 98 -20.58 12.99 -2.83
CA SER A 98 -21.37 11.77 -2.61
C SER A 98 -22.09 11.83 -1.26
N PHE A 99 -23.28 11.26 -1.18
CA PHE A 99 -24.02 11.12 0.07
C PHE A 99 -25.21 10.17 -0.10
N THR A 100 -25.69 9.62 1.00
CA THR A 100 -26.98 8.93 1.10
C THR A 100 -28.00 9.88 1.71
N ALA A 101 -29.19 10.00 1.11
CA ALA A 101 -30.24 10.85 1.69
C ALA A 101 -31.65 10.30 1.47
N HIS A 102 -32.56 10.67 2.37
CA HIS A 102 -34.00 10.44 2.25
C HIS A 102 -34.80 11.57 2.91
N ALA A 103 -36.10 11.58 2.62
CA ALA A 103 -37.04 12.50 3.24
C ALA A 103 -38.38 11.82 3.52
N THR A 104 -39.06 12.22 4.60
CA THR A 104 -40.38 11.66 4.95
C THR A 104 -41.49 11.98 3.95
N ALA A 105 -41.22 12.83 2.96
CA ALA A 105 -42.11 13.19 1.86
C ALA A 105 -41.31 13.34 0.55
N ASP A 106 -41.98 13.13 -0.58
CA ASP A 106 -41.37 13.35 -1.89
C ASP A 106 -41.13 14.86 -2.12
N VAL A 107 -39.86 15.27 -2.11
CA VAL A 107 -39.44 16.67 -2.22
C VAL A 107 -38.25 16.82 -3.15
N SER A 108 -38.06 18.02 -3.70
CA SER A 108 -36.85 18.38 -4.44
C SER A 108 -36.13 19.50 -3.69
N VAL A 109 -34.86 19.27 -3.36
CA VAL A 109 -34.01 20.20 -2.62
C VAL A 109 -32.80 20.58 -3.46
N ASN A 110 -32.22 21.75 -3.19
CA ASN A 110 -31.00 22.18 -3.87
C ASN A 110 -29.79 21.93 -2.97
N LEU A 111 -28.89 21.07 -3.42
CA LEU A 111 -27.55 20.96 -2.84
C LEU A 111 -26.65 21.99 -3.50
N ARG A 112 -25.91 22.77 -2.71
CA ARG A 112 -25.11 23.89 -3.20
C ARG A 112 -23.86 24.08 -2.37
N ALA A 113 -22.73 24.38 -3.01
CA ALA A 113 -21.49 24.75 -2.34
C ALA A 113 -20.82 25.96 -3.00
N GLY A 114 -20.23 26.86 -2.23
CA GLY A 114 -19.54 28.02 -2.80
C GLY A 114 -19.09 29.05 -1.78
N ILE A 115 -18.48 30.12 -2.29
CA ILE A 115 -17.96 31.25 -1.49
C ILE A 115 -18.97 32.42 -1.38
N GLY A 116 -20.19 32.20 -1.88
CA GLY A 116 -21.29 33.18 -1.90
C GLY A 116 -21.85 33.33 -3.32
N TYR A 117 -23.13 33.70 -3.46
CA TYR A 117 -23.74 33.90 -4.78
C TYR A 117 -23.09 35.09 -5.52
N PRO A 118 -22.73 34.96 -6.82
CA PRO A 118 -23.01 33.84 -7.73
C PRO A 118 -21.88 32.79 -7.85
N ASP A 119 -20.82 32.89 -7.03
CA ASP A 119 -19.68 31.98 -7.03
C ASP A 119 -19.99 30.69 -6.26
N ASP A 120 -20.82 29.86 -6.89
CA ASP A 120 -21.27 28.58 -6.36
C ASP A 120 -21.45 27.50 -7.45
N VAL A 121 -21.53 26.26 -6.99
CA VAL A 121 -21.94 25.08 -7.76
C VAL A 121 -23.17 24.48 -7.08
N SER A 122 -24.08 23.90 -7.87
CA SER A 122 -25.32 23.35 -7.33
C SER A 122 -25.86 22.17 -8.13
N SER A 123 -26.55 21.26 -7.44
CA SER A 123 -27.32 20.15 -8.02
C SER A 123 -28.71 20.10 -7.38
N SER A 124 -29.71 19.67 -8.15
CA SER A 124 -31.04 19.38 -7.61
C SER A 124 -31.13 17.91 -7.20
N VAL A 125 -31.69 17.64 -6.02
CA VAL A 125 -31.79 16.31 -5.41
C VAL A 125 -33.27 16.00 -5.21
N ALA A 126 -33.78 14.96 -5.86
CA ALA A 126 -35.14 14.46 -5.67
C ALA A 126 -35.13 13.36 -4.62
N LEU A 127 -35.79 13.60 -3.49
CA LEU A 127 -35.79 12.71 -2.32
C LEU A 127 -37.14 12.00 -2.19
N THR A 128 -37.10 10.79 -1.65
CA THR A 128 -38.27 9.98 -1.25
C THR A 128 -38.03 9.40 0.14
N ALA A 129 -38.98 8.63 0.67
CA ALA A 129 -38.82 7.93 1.96
C ALA A 129 -37.79 6.80 1.94
N ALA A 130 -37.29 6.37 0.78
CA ALA A 130 -36.25 5.35 0.68
C ALA A 130 -34.85 6.02 0.65
N PRO A 131 -33.91 5.60 1.52
CA PRO A 131 -32.51 5.98 1.41
C PRO A 131 -31.98 5.71 0.01
N THR A 132 -31.36 6.71 -0.58
CA THR A 132 -30.82 6.66 -1.95
C THR A 132 -29.44 7.31 -1.96
N ASP A 133 -28.50 6.67 -2.65
CA ASP A 133 -27.16 7.20 -2.86
C ASP A 133 -27.17 8.20 -4.01
N TYR A 134 -26.58 9.37 -3.78
CA TYR A 134 -26.40 10.42 -4.77
C TYR A 134 -24.92 10.68 -4.99
N SER A 135 -24.57 10.99 -6.24
CA SER A 135 -23.23 11.42 -6.61
C SER A 135 -23.30 12.50 -7.70
N PHE A 136 -22.54 13.58 -7.51
CA PHE A 136 -22.42 14.68 -8.46
C PHE A 136 -20.97 15.07 -8.63
N THR A 137 -20.57 15.41 -9.85
CA THR A 137 -19.29 16.04 -10.13
C THR A 137 -19.50 17.52 -10.40
N TRP A 138 -18.77 18.36 -9.68
CA TRP A 138 -18.75 19.80 -9.90
C TRP A 138 -17.37 20.23 -10.36
N THR A 139 -17.31 21.24 -11.24
CA THR A 139 -16.06 21.92 -11.57
C THR A 139 -16.24 23.40 -11.23
N PRO A 140 -15.81 23.83 -10.02
CA PRO A 140 -15.96 25.21 -9.58
C PRO A 140 -15.30 26.19 -10.56
N GLY A 141 -15.98 27.29 -10.87
CA GLY A 141 -15.41 28.41 -11.63
C GLY A 141 -14.63 29.41 -10.77
N PHE A 142 -14.48 29.12 -9.48
CA PHE A 142 -13.98 30.04 -8.45
C PHE A 142 -13.09 29.29 -7.45
N SER A 143 -12.26 30.03 -6.71
CA SER A 143 -11.40 29.49 -5.65
C SER A 143 -11.67 30.20 -4.33
N GLY A 144 -11.73 29.45 -3.22
CA GLY A 144 -11.82 30.00 -1.87
C GLY A 144 -12.52 29.07 -0.90
N THR A 145 -12.73 29.56 0.32
CA THR A 145 -13.37 28.81 1.42
C THR A 145 -14.74 29.41 1.73
N GLY A 146 -15.76 28.56 1.78
CA GLY A 146 -17.15 28.94 2.01
C GLY A 146 -17.93 27.81 2.69
N ASN A 147 -19.14 27.52 2.22
CA ASN A 147 -20.00 26.49 2.80
C ASN A 147 -20.58 25.55 1.74
N THR A 148 -21.09 24.41 2.22
CA THR A 148 -21.99 23.53 1.48
C THR A 148 -23.31 23.41 2.23
N SER A 149 -24.43 23.40 1.51
CA SER A 149 -25.76 23.31 2.12
C SER A 149 -26.77 22.60 1.24
N PHE A 150 -27.66 21.85 1.90
CA PHE A 150 -28.94 21.43 1.34
C PHE A 150 -29.95 22.51 1.69
N GLN A 151 -30.51 23.18 0.69
CA GLN A 151 -31.57 24.17 0.83
C GLN A 151 -32.93 23.46 0.89
N LEU A 152 -33.49 23.40 2.09
CA LEU A 152 -34.64 22.57 2.48
C LEU A 152 -35.97 23.35 2.53
N GLY A 153 -35.95 24.68 2.47
CA GLY A 153 -37.14 25.50 2.53
C GLY A 153 -38.01 25.46 1.27
N GLY A 154 -39.11 26.21 1.27
CA GLY A 154 -40.00 26.39 0.12
C GLY A 154 -40.92 25.20 -0.18
N GLN A 155 -41.04 24.24 0.76
CA GLN A 155 -41.92 23.08 0.62
C GLN A 155 -43.32 23.33 1.18
N ALA A 156 -44.32 22.68 0.59
CA ALA A 156 -45.74 22.90 0.92
C ALA A 156 -46.17 22.34 2.27
N SER A 157 -45.42 21.40 2.84
CA SER A 157 -45.72 20.72 4.11
C SER A 157 -44.42 20.49 4.87
N ASP A 158 -44.55 20.23 6.17
CA ASP A 158 -43.44 19.83 7.02
C ASP A 158 -42.93 18.44 6.62
N TYR A 159 -41.62 18.24 6.76
CA TYR A 159 -40.97 16.97 6.48
C TYR A 159 -39.65 16.88 7.24
N THR A 160 -39.12 15.67 7.36
CA THR A 160 -37.76 15.45 7.87
C THR A 160 -36.86 15.05 6.70
N PHE A 161 -35.72 15.72 6.59
CA PHE A 161 -34.60 15.35 5.72
C PHE A 161 -33.57 14.59 6.56
N CYS A 162 -33.02 13.49 6.06
CA CYS A 162 -31.91 12.80 6.70
C CYS A 162 -30.78 12.56 5.70
N LEU A 163 -29.54 12.70 6.18
CA LEU A 163 -28.30 12.64 5.44
C LEU A 163 -27.35 11.65 6.11
N ASP A 164 -26.67 10.84 5.30
CA ASP A 164 -25.60 9.93 5.74
C ASP A 164 -24.48 9.87 4.70
N ASP A 165 -23.30 9.40 5.09
CA ASP A 165 -22.12 9.17 4.26
C ASP A 165 -21.73 10.37 3.35
N PHE A 166 -21.86 11.60 3.84
CA PHE A 166 -21.56 12.79 3.03
C PHE A 166 -20.05 12.94 2.82
N SER A 167 -19.62 13.17 1.58
CA SER A 167 -18.26 13.60 1.26
C SER A 167 -18.23 14.61 0.11
N ILE A 168 -17.29 15.54 0.16
CA ILE A 168 -16.84 16.33 -0.99
C ILE A 168 -15.33 16.21 -1.11
N SER A 169 -14.87 15.58 -2.18
CA SER A 169 -13.45 15.31 -2.38
C SER A 169 -13.01 15.76 -3.77
N GLY A 170 -11.75 16.19 -3.90
CA GLY A 170 -11.08 16.30 -5.21
C GLY A 170 -10.63 14.94 -5.73
N ASP A 171 -11.21 13.88 -5.19
CA ASP A 171 -10.89 12.51 -5.47
C ASP A 171 -11.92 12.00 -6.49
N ASP A 172 -11.43 11.53 -7.64
CA ASP A 172 -12.27 11.04 -8.72
C ASP A 172 -12.16 9.51 -8.79
N GLU A 173 -13.25 8.81 -8.45
CA GLU A 173 -13.35 7.36 -8.70
C GLU A 173 -13.37 7.12 -10.22
N LEU A 174 -12.40 6.35 -10.69
CA LEU A 174 -12.21 6.07 -12.11
C LEU A 174 -12.95 4.82 -12.58
N LEU A 175 -13.48 4.01 -11.66
CA LEU A 175 -14.22 2.79 -11.97
C LEU A 175 -15.73 3.04 -11.87
N GLY A 176 -16.45 2.77 -12.96
CA GLY A 176 -17.91 2.95 -13.00
C GLY A 176 -18.71 1.99 -12.10
N THR A 177 -18.12 0.88 -11.67
CA THR A 177 -18.71 -0.04 -10.70
C THR A 177 -17.63 -0.55 -9.73
N THR A 178 -17.83 -0.35 -8.44
CA THR A 178 -16.81 -0.66 -7.42
C THR A 178 -17.21 -1.76 -6.44
N THR A 179 -18.51 -2.06 -6.32
CA THR A 179 -19.05 -3.04 -5.37
C THR A 179 -19.33 -4.38 -6.06
N PHE A 180 -19.02 -5.46 -5.35
CA PHE A 180 -19.19 -6.84 -5.79
C PHE A 180 -20.02 -7.60 -4.76
N ALA A 181 -21.18 -8.09 -5.18
CA ALA A 181 -22.08 -8.86 -4.33
C ALA A 181 -22.86 -9.87 -5.17
N GLY A 182 -23.36 -10.92 -4.51
CA GLY A 182 -24.15 -11.96 -5.14
C GLY A 182 -23.36 -12.82 -6.13
N ASP A 183 -24.06 -13.34 -7.13
CA ASP A 183 -23.57 -14.30 -8.12
C ASP A 183 -23.34 -13.68 -9.52
N THR A 184 -23.46 -12.37 -9.64
CA THR A 184 -23.41 -11.65 -10.92
C THR A 184 -22.21 -10.71 -10.95
N LEU A 185 -21.38 -10.83 -11.98
CA LEU A 185 -20.24 -9.93 -12.18
C LEU A 185 -20.75 -8.52 -12.52
N PRO A 186 -20.30 -7.45 -11.83
CA PRO A 186 -20.78 -6.11 -12.10
C PRO A 186 -20.38 -5.60 -13.50
N ALA A 187 -21.17 -4.68 -14.06
CA ALA A 187 -20.91 -4.14 -15.39
C ALA A 187 -19.54 -3.45 -15.48
N GLY A 188 -18.85 -3.66 -16.62
CA GLY A 188 -17.51 -3.13 -16.89
C GLY A 188 -16.38 -4.04 -16.44
N TRP A 189 -16.64 -4.99 -15.54
CA TRP A 189 -15.68 -6.02 -15.15
C TRP A 189 -15.75 -7.23 -16.08
N SER A 190 -14.60 -7.88 -16.23
CA SER A 190 -14.44 -9.11 -17.01
C SER A 190 -13.65 -10.15 -16.23
N LEU A 191 -14.00 -11.40 -16.45
CA LEU A 191 -13.36 -12.60 -15.91
C LEU A 191 -13.24 -13.64 -17.04
N PRO A 192 -12.32 -14.61 -16.94
CA PRO A 192 -12.28 -15.74 -17.86
C PRO A 192 -13.62 -16.48 -17.89
N ALA A 193 -14.14 -16.73 -19.09
CA ALA A 193 -15.50 -17.23 -19.29
C ALA A 193 -15.71 -18.67 -18.79
N ASP A 194 -14.63 -19.44 -18.59
CA ASP A 194 -14.63 -20.81 -18.12
C ASP A 194 -14.59 -20.92 -16.58
N TRP A 195 -14.44 -19.81 -15.86
CA TRP A 195 -14.37 -19.82 -14.40
C TRP A 195 -15.76 -19.87 -13.78
N ALA A 196 -15.95 -20.79 -12.84
CA ALA A 196 -17.24 -20.99 -12.17
C ALA A 196 -17.43 -19.98 -11.05
N VAL A 197 -18.52 -19.21 -11.10
CA VAL A 197 -18.99 -18.39 -9.97
C VAL A 197 -19.47 -19.33 -8.86
N THR A 198 -19.01 -19.08 -7.63
CA THR A 198 -19.31 -19.91 -6.46
C THR A 198 -20.16 -19.20 -5.40
N SER A 199 -20.29 -17.87 -5.47
CA SER A 199 -21.23 -17.11 -4.63
C SER A 199 -22.67 -17.29 -5.13
N ALA A 200 -23.63 -17.11 -4.22
CA ALA A 200 -25.07 -17.14 -4.49
C ALA A 200 -25.66 -15.73 -4.47
N ALA A 201 -26.82 -15.55 -5.11
CA ALA A 201 -27.60 -14.32 -5.00
C ALA A 201 -27.84 -13.93 -3.53
N GLY A 202 -27.44 -12.70 -3.16
CA GLY A 202 -27.56 -12.17 -1.79
C GLY A 202 -26.30 -12.28 -0.94
N ASP A 203 -25.25 -12.96 -1.42
CA ASP A 203 -23.95 -12.98 -0.73
C ASP A 203 -23.30 -11.58 -0.72
N ALA A 204 -22.63 -11.23 0.37
CA ALA A 204 -21.98 -9.93 0.56
C ALA A 204 -20.70 -9.73 -0.28
N ALA A 205 -20.24 -10.77 -0.99
CA ALA A 205 -19.09 -10.74 -1.86
C ALA A 205 -19.34 -11.63 -3.09
N PHE A 206 -18.76 -11.25 -4.22
CA PHE A 206 -18.70 -12.08 -5.41
C PHE A 206 -17.52 -13.06 -5.29
N CYS A 207 -17.76 -14.35 -5.51
CA CYS A 207 -16.74 -15.39 -5.40
C CYS A 207 -16.65 -16.24 -6.67
N VAL A 208 -15.43 -16.61 -7.04
CA VAL A 208 -15.12 -17.40 -8.24
C VAL A 208 -14.10 -18.50 -7.92
N ALA A 209 -14.28 -19.68 -8.53
CA ALA A 209 -13.30 -20.75 -8.51
C ALA A 209 -12.20 -20.46 -9.53
N VAL A 210 -10.96 -20.37 -9.05
CA VAL A 210 -9.76 -20.22 -9.87
C VAL A 210 -9.14 -21.60 -10.07
N PRO A 211 -9.12 -22.14 -11.30
CA PRO A 211 -8.56 -23.47 -11.57
C PRO A 211 -7.02 -23.43 -11.59
N ALA A 212 -6.37 -24.53 -11.23
CA ALA A 212 -4.93 -24.69 -11.29
C ALA A 212 -4.37 -24.55 -12.72
N SER A 213 -5.21 -24.76 -13.74
CA SER A 213 -4.88 -24.55 -15.14
C SER A 213 -4.92 -23.09 -15.59
N ALA A 214 -5.42 -22.17 -14.76
CA ALA A 214 -5.48 -20.75 -15.08
C ALA A 214 -4.09 -20.19 -15.39
N GLY A 215 -3.97 -19.46 -16.50
CA GLY A 215 -2.77 -18.74 -16.90
C GLY A 215 -2.41 -17.66 -15.88
N GLN A 216 -1.11 -17.34 -15.79
CA GLN A 216 -0.58 -16.42 -14.78
C GLN A 216 -1.27 -15.04 -14.74
N TYR A 217 -1.73 -14.57 -15.91
CA TYR A 217 -2.34 -13.25 -16.09
C TYR A 217 -3.88 -13.28 -16.10
N ASP A 218 -4.48 -14.46 -16.01
CA ASP A 218 -5.94 -14.61 -15.98
C ASP A 218 -6.48 -14.09 -14.65
N GLY A 219 -7.61 -13.39 -14.70
CA GLY A 219 -8.26 -12.86 -13.52
C GLY A 219 -9.28 -11.76 -13.82
N LEU A 220 -9.53 -10.93 -12.82
CA LEU A 220 -10.55 -9.89 -12.84
C LEU A 220 -9.99 -8.60 -13.45
N VAL A 221 -10.61 -8.09 -14.51
CA VAL A 221 -10.10 -6.93 -15.27
C VAL A 221 -11.18 -5.89 -15.52
N TYR A 222 -10.84 -4.62 -15.31
CA TYR A 222 -11.62 -3.44 -15.71
C TYR A 222 -10.80 -2.61 -16.70
N ASN A 223 -11.35 -2.32 -17.87
CA ASN A 223 -10.67 -1.61 -18.97
C ASN A 223 -11.19 -0.19 -19.14
N GLY A 224 -10.40 0.65 -19.81
CA GLY A 224 -10.78 2.02 -20.15
C GLY A 224 -10.46 3.04 -19.06
N VAL A 225 -9.50 2.71 -18.19
CA VAL A 225 -9.11 3.58 -17.07
C VAL A 225 -8.10 4.63 -17.55
N PRO A 226 -8.39 5.93 -17.43
CA PRO A 226 -7.42 6.97 -17.75
C PRO A 226 -6.39 7.13 -16.62
N VAL A 227 -5.11 7.23 -16.98
CA VAL A 227 -4.00 7.49 -16.06
C VAL A 227 -3.14 8.60 -16.65
N GLU A 228 -2.60 9.49 -15.84
CA GLU A 228 -1.80 10.65 -16.26
C GLU A 228 -0.41 10.58 -15.62
N ASP A 229 0.60 10.98 -16.38
CA ASP A 229 1.95 11.15 -15.85
C ASP A 229 1.97 12.22 -14.73
N GLY A 230 2.58 11.88 -13.60
CA GLY A 230 2.58 12.69 -12.39
C GLY A 230 1.27 12.67 -11.59
N GLY A 231 0.22 12.00 -12.07
CA GLY A 231 -1.05 11.86 -11.35
C GLY A 231 -0.90 10.97 -10.11
N ASN A 232 -1.61 11.32 -9.03
CA ASN A 232 -1.66 10.52 -7.81
C ASN A 232 -2.95 9.69 -7.78
N TYR A 233 -2.82 8.45 -7.34
CA TYR A 233 -3.89 7.46 -7.37
C TYR A 233 -3.86 6.60 -6.11
N ALA A 234 -5.00 6.00 -5.77
CA ALA A 234 -5.11 4.97 -4.75
C ALA A 234 -5.90 3.78 -5.31
N LEU A 235 -5.21 2.67 -5.56
CA LEU A 235 -5.85 1.38 -5.86
C LEU A 235 -6.23 0.72 -4.54
N SER A 236 -7.50 0.40 -4.33
CA SER A 236 -7.96 -0.34 -3.16
C SER A 236 -8.90 -1.47 -3.52
N PHE A 237 -8.91 -2.53 -2.72
CA PHE A 237 -9.86 -3.63 -2.85
C PHE A 237 -10.02 -4.40 -1.55
N THR A 238 -11.18 -5.06 -1.40
CA THR A 238 -11.47 -5.97 -0.29
C THR A 238 -11.66 -7.37 -0.85
N ALA A 239 -10.75 -8.27 -0.51
CA ALA A 239 -10.72 -9.61 -1.10
C ALA A 239 -10.15 -10.68 -0.16
N SER A 240 -10.38 -11.95 -0.50
CA SER A 240 -9.82 -13.12 0.16
C SER A 240 -9.48 -14.23 -0.84
N ALA A 241 -8.62 -15.16 -0.42
CA ALA A 241 -8.34 -16.39 -1.13
C ALA A 241 -8.35 -17.58 -0.16
N SER A 242 -9.09 -18.63 -0.50
CA SER A 242 -9.27 -19.80 0.39
C SER A 242 -7.96 -20.53 0.73
N ASN A 243 -6.90 -20.34 -0.06
CA ASN A 243 -5.56 -20.89 0.16
C ASN A 243 -4.52 -19.84 0.58
N GLY A 244 -4.93 -18.59 0.83
CA GLY A 244 -4.02 -17.48 1.14
C GLY A 244 -3.10 -17.07 -0.02
N ALA A 245 -3.56 -17.24 -1.27
CA ALA A 245 -2.75 -16.96 -2.45
C ALA A 245 -2.18 -15.53 -2.50
N THR A 246 -0.96 -15.41 -3.02
CA THR A 246 -0.35 -14.10 -3.32
C THR A 246 -0.70 -13.65 -4.73
N ILE A 247 -1.66 -12.74 -4.89
CA ILE A 247 -2.15 -12.28 -6.20
C ILE A 247 -1.27 -11.16 -6.77
N ARG A 248 -1.47 -10.79 -8.04
CA ARG A 248 -0.83 -9.60 -8.63
C ARG A 248 -1.92 -8.59 -8.97
N ALA A 249 -1.94 -7.47 -8.25
CA ALA A 249 -2.86 -6.36 -8.45
C ALA A 249 -2.12 -5.22 -9.17
N LEU A 250 -2.69 -4.67 -10.24
CA LEU A 250 -2.01 -3.66 -11.04
C LEU A 250 -2.95 -2.59 -11.60
N VAL A 251 -2.35 -1.44 -11.89
CA VAL A 251 -2.85 -0.42 -12.82
C VAL A 251 -1.87 -0.33 -13.99
N GLY A 252 -2.32 -0.57 -15.20
CA GLY A 252 -1.42 -0.73 -16.35
C GLY A 252 -2.13 -0.59 -17.69
N GLU A 253 -1.39 -0.82 -18.76
CA GLU A 253 -1.88 -0.82 -20.14
C GLU A 253 -2.45 -2.20 -20.50
N ASN A 254 -3.65 -2.24 -21.09
CA ASN A 254 -4.22 -3.46 -21.65
C ASN A 254 -3.98 -3.52 -23.16
N GLY A 255 -2.80 -4.01 -23.54
CA GLY A 255 -2.35 -4.04 -24.93
C GLY A 255 -0.94 -3.49 -25.05
N GLY A 256 -0.50 -3.27 -26.30
CA GLY A 256 0.80 -2.69 -26.60
C GLY A 256 1.97 -3.37 -25.88
N ALA A 257 2.69 -2.60 -25.09
CA ALA A 257 3.87 -3.05 -24.34
C ALA A 257 3.56 -3.47 -22.89
N TYR A 258 2.27 -3.51 -22.49
CA TYR A 258 1.83 -3.86 -21.13
C TYR A 258 2.50 -3.03 -20.03
N ARG A 259 2.73 -1.74 -20.32
CA ARG A 259 3.39 -0.83 -19.38
C ARG A 259 2.58 -0.75 -18.10
N THR A 260 3.25 -0.79 -16.96
CA THR A 260 2.60 -0.90 -15.66
C THR A 260 2.84 0.38 -14.87
N ALA A 261 1.78 1.16 -14.60
CA ALA A 261 1.86 2.37 -13.78
C ALA A 261 2.07 2.01 -12.31
N TYR A 262 1.45 0.92 -11.86
CA TYR A 262 1.61 0.40 -10.51
C TYR A 262 1.37 -1.10 -10.43
N VAL A 263 2.09 -1.77 -9.54
CA VAL A 263 1.91 -3.20 -9.23
C VAL A 263 2.12 -3.47 -7.74
N ALA A 264 1.26 -4.31 -7.17
CA ALA A 264 1.43 -4.89 -5.85
C ALA A 264 1.20 -6.41 -5.89
N ASN A 265 1.84 -7.13 -4.97
CA ASN A 265 1.74 -8.58 -4.85
C ASN A 265 1.29 -9.01 -3.43
N PRO A 266 0.06 -8.67 -3.00
CA PRO A 266 -0.39 -9.03 -1.66
C PRO A 266 -0.63 -10.52 -1.51
N ALA A 267 -0.15 -11.07 -0.39
CA ALA A 267 -0.66 -12.31 0.17
C ALA A 267 -2.07 -12.05 0.72
N LEU A 268 -3.06 -12.73 0.15
CA LEU A 268 -4.43 -12.61 0.62
C LEU A 268 -4.64 -13.43 1.89
N THR A 269 -5.53 -12.96 2.76
CA THR A 269 -6.05 -13.72 3.89
C THR A 269 -7.15 -14.69 3.44
N THR A 270 -7.48 -15.66 4.30
CA THR A 270 -8.61 -16.59 4.06
C THR A 270 -9.96 -15.92 4.27
N ASP A 271 -10.02 -14.91 5.15
CA ASP A 271 -11.17 -14.02 5.34
C ASP A 271 -11.00 -12.75 4.51
N LEU A 272 -12.09 -12.04 4.23
CA LEU A 272 -12.03 -10.75 3.52
C LEU A 272 -11.18 -9.75 4.31
N ALA A 273 -10.19 -9.17 3.64
CA ALA A 273 -9.40 -8.08 4.16
C ALA A 273 -9.27 -6.97 3.11
N SER A 274 -9.05 -5.75 3.58
CA SER A 274 -8.88 -4.57 2.73
C SER A 274 -7.40 -4.32 2.45
N TYR A 275 -7.10 -4.01 1.20
CA TYR A 275 -5.78 -3.68 0.70
C TYR A 275 -5.87 -2.32 0.00
N ALA A 276 -4.95 -1.42 0.30
CA ALA A 276 -4.91 -0.09 -0.28
C ALA A 276 -3.48 0.29 -0.65
N TYR A 277 -3.31 0.82 -1.86
CA TYR A 277 -2.03 1.09 -2.48
C TYR A 277 -2.04 2.47 -3.13
N PRO A 278 -1.58 3.50 -2.42
CA PRO A 278 -1.40 4.83 -3.01
C PRO A 278 -0.14 4.84 -3.88
N PHE A 279 -0.19 5.49 -5.04
CA PHE A 279 0.93 5.61 -5.97
C PHE A 279 0.86 6.89 -6.81
N THR A 280 2.02 7.33 -7.30
CA THR A 280 2.11 8.36 -8.34
C THR A 280 2.51 7.69 -9.64
N SER A 281 1.73 7.89 -10.71
CA SER A 281 2.05 7.33 -12.02
C SER A 281 3.19 8.10 -12.68
N SER A 282 4.10 7.39 -13.35
CA SER A 282 5.08 7.97 -14.30
C SER A 282 4.68 7.73 -15.77
N LEU A 283 3.44 7.30 -15.99
CA LEU A 283 2.90 6.87 -17.27
C LEU A 283 1.55 7.53 -17.54
N THR A 284 1.22 7.67 -18.81
CA THR A 284 -0.10 8.11 -19.29
C THR A 284 -0.81 6.98 -20.03
N PHE A 285 -2.09 6.76 -19.70
CA PHE A 285 -3.03 5.86 -20.37
C PHE A 285 -4.34 6.59 -20.73
N PRO A 286 -4.92 6.37 -21.92
CA PRO A 286 -4.29 5.68 -23.04
C PRO A 286 -3.02 6.41 -23.48
N ALA A 287 -2.01 5.67 -23.95
CA ALA A 287 -0.87 6.32 -24.58
C ALA A 287 -1.28 6.92 -25.94
N ASP A 288 -0.41 7.76 -26.51
CA ASP A 288 -0.51 8.22 -27.90
C ASP A 288 -0.68 7.08 -28.91
N THR A 289 -0.29 5.84 -28.54
CA THR A 289 -0.41 4.61 -29.32
C THR A 289 -1.81 3.99 -29.30
N GLY A 290 -2.71 4.43 -28.42
CA GLY A 290 -4.15 4.11 -28.44
C GLY A 290 -4.61 2.95 -27.55
N ASP A 291 -3.72 2.20 -26.90
CA ASP A 291 -4.10 1.14 -25.95
C ASP A 291 -4.64 1.75 -24.65
N VAL A 292 -5.69 1.14 -24.09
CA VAL A 292 -6.40 1.66 -22.91
C VAL A 292 -5.73 1.23 -21.60
N GLY A 293 -5.88 2.05 -20.56
CA GLY A 293 -5.51 1.64 -19.20
C GLY A 293 -6.49 0.62 -18.63
N GLN A 294 -6.02 -0.15 -17.66
CA GLN A 294 -6.77 -1.17 -16.93
C GLN A 294 -6.42 -1.21 -15.44
N VAL A 295 -7.40 -1.66 -14.65
CA VAL A 295 -7.16 -2.28 -13.34
C VAL A 295 -7.28 -3.78 -13.52
N ALA A 296 -6.29 -4.55 -13.08
CA ALA A 296 -6.33 -6.01 -13.13
C ALA A 296 -5.90 -6.65 -11.82
N LEU A 297 -6.70 -7.60 -11.33
CA LEU A 297 -6.32 -8.57 -10.31
C LEU A 297 -6.02 -9.89 -11.03
N GLN A 298 -4.75 -10.21 -11.19
CA GLN A 298 -4.29 -11.45 -11.84
C GLN A 298 -4.20 -12.57 -10.81
N LEU A 299 -4.96 -13.64 -11.06
CA LEU A 299 -5.34 -14.67 -10.08
C LEU A 299 -4.84 -16.07 -10.45
N GLY A 300 -4.49 -16.36 -11.70
CA GLY A 300 -4.07 -17.72 -12.12
C GLY A 300 -2.67 -18.17 -11.65
N ALA A 301 -2.22 -19.36 -12.06
CA ALA A 301 -0.93 -19.95 -11.66
C ALA A 301 -0.68 -20.05 -10.13
N ARG A 302 -1.73 -20.27 -9.34
CA ARG A 302 -1.71 -20.31 -7.85
C ARG A 302 -2.39 -21.55 -7.25
N GLY A 303 -2.54 -22.61 -8.05
CA GLY A 303 -3.30 -23.81 -7.69
C GLY A 303 -4.81 -23.59 -7.72
N ASP A 304 -5.56 -24.58 -7.25
CA ASP A 304 -7.02 -24.51 -7.13
C ASP A 304 -7.40 -23.74 -5.85
N TYR A 305 -8.23 -22.70 -5.99
CA TYR A 305 -8.77 -21.96 -4.84
C TYR A 305 -10.03 -21.16 -5.18
N THR A 306 -10.73 -20.70 -4.15
CA THR A 306 -11.81 -19.72 -4.30
C THR A 306 -11.27 -18.33 -4.00
N PHE A 307 -11.45 -17.41 -4.95
CA PHE A 307 -11.21 -15.98 -4.78
C PHE A 307 -12.55 -15.28 -4.52
N CYS A 308 -12.61 -14.44 -3.49
CA CYS A 308 -13.77 -13.61 -3.20
C CYS A 308 -13.37 -12.13 -3.17
N VAL A 309 -14.23 -11.27 -3.68
CA VAL A 309 -14.07 -9.81 -3.69
C VAL A 309 -15.39 -9.12 -3.38
N SER A 310 -15.36 -8.09 -2.56
CA SER A 310 -16.54 -7.25 -2.26
C SER A 310 -16.41 -5.82 -2.76
N LYS A 311 -15.18 -5.33 -2.94
CA LYS A 311 -14.92 -3.97 -3.42
C LYS A 311 -13.63 -3.90 -4.23
N VAL A 312 -13.62 -3.13 -5.31
CA VAL A 312 -12.42 -2.66 -6.01
C VAL A 312 -12.64 -1.21 -6.40
N SER A 313 -11.65 -0.35 -6.15
CA SER A 313 -11.73 1.09 -6.37
C SER A 313 -10.39 1.60 -6.87
N LEU A 314 -10.42 2.56 -7.80
CA LEU A 314 -9.24 3.30 -8.22
C LEU A 314 -9.60 4.78 -8.22
N VAL A 315 -9.11 5.47 -7.20
CA VAL A 315 -9.36 6.90 -7.03
C VAL A 315 -8.15 7.67 -7.54
N LYS A 316 -8.37 8.66 -8.41
CA LYS A 316 -7.40 9.73 -8.65
C LYS A 316 -7.51 10.71 -7.50
N THR A 317 -6.41 11.08 -6.87
CA THR A 317 -6.42 11.98 -5.71
C THR A 317 -5.50 13.18 -5.93
N ALA A 318 -5.83 14.32 -5.31
CA ALA A 318 -4.94 15.48 -5.26
C ALA A 318 -3.73 15.25 -4.33
N THR A 319 -3.85 14.32 -3.37
CA THR A 319 -2.83 14.09 -2.35
C THR A 319 -1.79 13.08 -2.86
N PRO A 320 -0.48 13.42 -2.86
CA PRO A 320 0.54 12.46 -3.22
C PRO A 320 0.60 11.31 -2.20
N PRO A 321 1.00 10.10 -2.62
CA PRO A 321 1.24 9.00 -1.70
C PRO A 321 2.25 9.43 -0.62
N PRO A 322 2.13 8.93 0.62
CA PRO A 322 3.15 9.15 1.63
C PRO A 322 4.49 8.68 1.08
N ALA A 323 5.56 9.44 1.38
CA ALA A 323 6.90 9.05 0.98
C ALA A 323 7.17 7.63 1.48
N TYR A 324 7.74 6.79 0.62
CA TYR A 324 8.17 5.47 1.03
C TYR A 324 9.24 5.62 2.11
N GLU A 325 8.88 5.28 3.35
CA GLU A 325 9.79 5.18 4.47
C GLU A 325 10.26 3.72 4.54
N PRO A 326 11.47 3.39 4.05
CA PRO A 326 11.98 2.03 4.18
C PRO A 326 12.05 1.65 5.65
N ASP A 327 11.64 0.43 5.99
CA ASP A 327 12.02 -0.17 7.27
C ASP A 327 13.54 -0.33 7.27
N THR A 328 14.22 0.69 7.77
CA THR A 328 15.66 0.66 7.81
C THR A 328 16.16 -0.33 8.84
N ARG A 329 15.34 -0.96 9.71
CA ARG A 329 15.75 -1.80 10.86
C ARG A 329 16.60 -1.02 11.89
N SER A 330 16.99 -1.70 12.97
CA SER A 330 17.82 -1.13 14.04
C SER A 330 19.12 -0.50 13.54
N ARG A 331 19.42 0.74 13.98
CA ARG A 331 20.66 1.45 13.63
C ARG A 331 21.96 0.75 14.08
N VAL A 332 21.85 -0.30 14.90
CA VAL A 332 22.97 -1.21 15.24
C VAL A 332 23.01 -2.36 14.23
N ARG A 333 23.83 -2.20 13.20
CA ARG A 333 23.97 -3.12 12.06
C ARG A 333 24.98 -4.21 12.34
N VAL A 334 24.52 -5.46 12.26
CA VAL A 334 25.34 -6.67 12.45
C VAL A 334 25.22 -7.58 11.24
N ASN A 335 26.17 -8.50 11.07
CA ASN A 335 25.95 -9.66 10.21
C ASN A 335 24.86 -10.56 10.82
N GLN A 336 23.67 -10.56 10.22
CA GLN A 336 22.51 -11.32 10.72
C GLN A 336 22.70 -12.84 10.63
N VAL A 337 23.60 -13.33 9.76
CA VAL A 337 23.99 -14.76 9.76
C VAL A 337 24.86 -15.07 10.98
N GLY A 338 25.81 -14.17 11.28
CA GLY A 338 26.65 -14.25 12.48
C GLY A 338 28.15 -14.14 12.22
N TYR A 339 28.95 -14.60 13.18
CA TYR A 339 30.41 -14.53 13.14
C TYR A 339 31.10 -15.82 13.56
N LEU A 340 32.27 -16.12 12.96
CA LEU A 340 33.10 -17.24 13.41
C LEU A 340 33.76 -16.89 14.75
N PRO A 341 33.90 -17.84 15.71
CA PRO A 341 34.45 -17.56 17.03
C PRO A 341 35.84 -16.94 17.02
N GLN A 342 36.69 -17.33 16.07
CA GLN A 342 38.05 -16.79 15.90
C GLN A 342 38.15 -15.77 14.75
N GLY A 343 37.03 -15.47 14.09
CA GLY A 343 36.98 -14.51 12.99
C GLY A 343 36.87 -13.06 13.46
N PRO A 344 37.09 -12.09 12.55
CA PRO A 344 36.80 -10.69 12.82
C PRO A 344 35.30 -10.49 13.06
N LYS A 345 34.96 -9.61 14.01
CA LYS A 345 33.57 -9.30 14.39
C LYS A 345 33.43 -7.80 14.57
N ARG A 346 32.74 -7.18 13.61
CA ARG A 346 32.52 -5.75 13.58
C ARG A 346 31.06 -5.45 13.27
N ALA A 347 30.51 -4.50 14.01
CA ALA A 347 29.18 -3.95 13.78
C ALA A 347 29.30 -2.45 13.47
N THR A 348 28.30 -1.92 12.78
CA THR A 348 28.20 -0.50 12.46
C THR A 348 27.04 0.10 13.23
N VAL A 349 27.27 1.23 13.90
CA VAL A 349 26.23 2.00 14.58
C VAL A 349 26.02 3.28 13.78
N VAL A 350 24.84 3.45 13.20
CA VAL A 350 24.45 4.71 12.55
C VAL A 350 24.04 5.70 13.66
N THR A 351 24.78 6.78 13.82
CA THR A 351 24.56 7.75 14.91
C THR A 351 25.18 9.11 14.58
N ASP A 352 24.50 10.19 14.99
CA ASP A 352 25.02 11.56 14.94
C ASP A 352 25.94 11.92 16.11
N ALA A 353 26.11 11.01 17.08
CA ALA A 353 26.95 11.24 18.24
C ALA A 353 28.40 11.54 17.83
N ALA A 354 28.89 12.73 18.21
CA ALA A 354 30.27 13.14 17.96
C ALA A 354 31.29 12.40 18.84
N ALA A 355 30.85 11.85 19.98
CA ALA A 355 31.69 11.09 20.90
C ALA A 355 31.44 9.57 20.74
N PRO A 356 32.46 8.72 21.02
CA PRO A 356 32.31 7.27 21.08
C PRO A 356 31.11 6.81 21.91
N VAL A 357 30.16 6.10 21.29
CA VAL A 357 29.01 5.51 21.98
C VAL A 357 29.44 4.28 22.78
N ALA A 358 28.83 4.07 23.94
CA ALA A 358 28.99 2.83 24.70
C ALA A 358 28.21 1.70 24.01
N TRP A 359 28.75 0.48 24.09
CA TRP A 359 28.09 -0.71 23.57
C TRP A 359 28.18 -1.88 24.57
N GLU A 360 27.18 -2.75 24.50
CA GLU A 360 27.06 -3.98 25.27
C GLU A 360 26.67 -5.14 24.34
N LEU A 361 27.32 -6.29 24.48
CA LEU A 361 26.99 -7.53 23.81
C LEU A 361 26.31 -8.45 24.81
N HIS A 362 25.10 -8.90 24.50
CA HIS A 362 24.32 -9.81 25.35
C HIS A 362 24.18 -11.17 24.67
N ALA A 363 24.17 -12.24 25.46
CA ALA A 363 23.77 -13.58 25.01
C ALA A 363 22.24 -13.71 24.96
N ALA A 364 21.76 -14.81 24.38
CA ALA A 364 20.35 -15.20 24.50
C ALA A 364 19.95 -15.28 25.98
N GLY A 365 18.90 -14.53 26.36
CA GLY A 365 18.47 -14.38 27.75
C GLY A 365 19.00 -13.12 28.46
N GLY A 366 19.76 -12.26 27.76
CA GLY A 366 20.13 -10.92 28.23
C GLY A 366 21.41 -10.85 29.08
N ALA A 367 22.09 -11.97 29.30
CA ALA A 367 23.35 -11.98 30.06
C ALA A 367 24.44 -11.20 29.32
N LEU A 368 25.08 -10.24 30.01
CA LEU A 368 26.17 -9.43 29.46
C LEU A 368 27.41 -10.30 29.19
N VAL A 369 27.93 -10.25 27.97
CA VAL A 369 29.09 -11.03 27.50
C VAL A 369 30.32 -10.14 27.33
N ALA A 370 30.16 -8.94 26.79
CA ALA A 370 31.22 -7.97 26.61
C ALA A 370 30.64 -6.55 26.55
N SER A 371 31.46 -5.55 26.84
CA SER A 371 31.09 -4.15 26.65
C SER A 371 32.31 -3.30 26.29
N GLY A 372 32.08 -2.10 25.78
CA GLY A 372 33.14 -1.18 25.40
C GLY A 372 32.64 0.14 24.85
N LYS A 373 33.52 0.84 24.12
CA LYS A 373 33.20 2.03 23.35
C LYS A 373 33.41 1.77 21.86
N ALA A 374 32.54 2.32 21.03
CA ALA A 374 32.70 2.28 19.58
C ALA A 374 33.86 3.18 19.14
N ALA A 375 34.38 2.95 17.94
CA ALA A 375 35.35 3.84 17.31
C ALA A 375 34.64 4.76 16.31
N LEU A 376 35.02 6.03 16.27
CA LEU A 376 34.51 6.98 15.28
C LEU A 376 34.94 6.53 13.87
N ALA A 377 33.99 6.46 12.93
CA ALA A 377 34.25 6.15 11.53
C ALA A 377 33.87 7.28 10.57
N GLY A 378 33.09 8.27 11.05
CA GLY A 378 32.74 9.47 10.26
C GLY A 378 31.55 9.22 9.34
N THR A 379 31.48 9.93 8.22
CA THR A 379 30.45 9.72 7.21
C THR A 379 30.86 8.57 6.29
N ASP A 380 30.03 7.56 6.19
CA ASP A 380 30.19 6.48 5.22
C ASP A 380 29.91 7.00 3.80
N PRO A 381 30.83 6.84 2.83
CA PRO A 381 30.73 7.50 1.53
C PRO A 381 29.69 6.87 0.59
N THR A 382 29.24 5.64 0.84
CA THR A 382 28.25 4.97 -0.03
C THR A 382 26.83 5.28 0.42
N SER A 383 26.60 5.43 1.72
CA SER A 383 25.29 5.74 2.30
C SER A 383 25.08 7.22 2.65
N GLY A 384 26.15 8.00 2.84
CA GLY A 384 26.09 9.37 3.35
C GLY A 384 25.77 9.47 4.85
N LEU A 385 25.66 8.35 5.56
CA LEU A 385 25.30 8.29 6.98
C LEU A 385 26.51 8.46 7.89
N LYS A 386 26.33 9.11 9.04
CA LYS A 386 27.36 9.12 10.09
C LYS A 386 27.36 7.81 10.87
N VAL A 387 28.54 7.24 11.03
CA VAL A 387 28.72 5.92 11.61
C VAL A 387 29.86 5.85 12.62
N GLN A 388 29.71 4.91 13.55
CA GLN A 388 30.75 4.41 14.44
C GLN A 388 30.86 2.90 14.31
N THR A 389 32.03 2.32 14.58
CA THR A 389 32.25 0.87 14.49
C THR A 389 32.47 0.23 15.84
N VAL A 390 31.81 -0.88 16.10
CA VAL A 390 32.03 -1.71 17.29
C VAL A 390 32.87 -2.92 16.91
N ASP A 391 34.03 -3.11 17.54
CA ASP A 391 34.87 -4.29 17.36
C ASP A 391 34.79 -5.18 18.61
N PHE A 392 34.22 -6.38 18.44
CA PHE A 392 34.08 -7.39 19.47
C PHE A 392 34.77 -8.69 19.07
N SER A 393 35.81 -8.60 18.23
CA SER A 393 36.53 -9.76 17.69
C SER A 393 37.12 -10.66 18.77
N LYS A 394 37.43 -10.11 19.96
CA LYS A 394 37.94 -10.86 21.12
C LYS A 394 36.92 -11.83 21.74
N VAL A 395 35.64 -11.69 21.44
CA VAL A 395 34.59 -12.58 21.97
C VAL A 395 34.65 -13.90 21.22
N THR A 396 34.87 -15.00 21.94
CA THR A 396 34.91 -16.36 21.38
C THR A 396 33.77 -17.25 21.91
N ALA A 397 32.91 -16.71 22.78
CA ALA A 397 31.73 -17.40 23.29
C ALA A 397 30.83 -17.81 22.11
N LYS A 398 30.38 -19.07 22.13
CA LYS A 398 29.52 -19.62 21.08
C LYS A 398 28.06 -19.59 21.51
N GLY A 399 27.16 -19.50 20.55
CA GLY A 399 25.72 -19.52 20.80
C GLY A 399 24.93 -18.84 19.69
N THR A 400 23.62 -18.86 19.83
CA THR A 400 22.66 -18.17 18.99
C THR A 400 21.97 -17.07 19.80
N GLY A 401 21.34 -16.10 19.12
CA GLY A 401 20.57 -15.06 19.78
C GLY A 401 21.39 -14.02 20.54
N PHE A 402 22.64 -13.78 20.12
CA PHE A 402 23.40 -12.63 20.62
C PHE A 402 22.80 -11.34 20.08
N THR A 403 22.78 -10.29 20.91
CA THR A 403 22.37 -8.95 20.49
C THR A 403 23.41 -7.93 20.92
N LEU A 404 23.60 -6.91 20.08
CA LEU A 404 24.45 -5.78 20.39
C LEU A 404 23.57 -4.57 20.70
N VAL A 405 23.75 -3.99 21.88
CA VAL A 405 23.07 -2.77 22.33
C VAL A 405 24.05 -1.61 22.24
N ALA A 406 23.69 -0.55 21.52
CA ALA A 406 24.49 0.66 21.43
C ALA A 406 23.57 1.85 21.15
N ASP A 407 23.88 2.99 21.78
CA ASP A 407 23.10 4.23 21.61
C ASP A 407 21.59 4.02 21.88
N GLY A 408 21.21 3.22 22.89
CA GLY A 408 19.80 2.95 23.22
C GLY A 408 19.04 2.05 22.25
N GLU A 409 19.71 1.51 21.23
CA GLU A 409 19.13 0.61 20.22
C GLU A 409 19.72 -0.80 20.33
N THR A 410 18.96 -1.79 19.90
CA THR A 410 19.35 -3.21 19.94
C THR A 410 19.41 -3.78 18.53
N SER A 411 20.48 -4.47 18.16
CA SER A 411 20.60 -5.12 16.85
C SER A 411 19.60 -6.27 16.68
N ASP A 412 19.41 -6.70 15.43
CA ASP A 412 18.88 -8.04 15.18
C ASP A 412 19.73 -9.11 15.87
N PRO A 413 19.13 -10.24 16.28
CA PRO A 413 19.87 -11.34 16.88
C PRO A 413 20.79 -12.01 15.86
N PHE A 414 21.96 -12.47 16.31
CA PHE A 414 22.92 -13.18 15.46
C PHE A 414 23.59 -14.36 16.20
N ALA A 415 24.28 -15.22 15.45
CA ALA A 415 25.01 -16.34 16.00
C ALA A 415 26.53 -16.08 16.08
N ILE A 416 27.19 -16.72 17.05
CA ILE A 416 28.64 -16.92 17.02
C ILE A 416 28.88 -18.42 17.05
N ALA A 417 29.22 -19.02 15.90
CA ALA A 417 29.40 -20.46 15.78
C ALA A 417 30.41 -20.85 14.70
N THR A 418 30.97 -22.05 14.79
CA THR A 418 32.08 -22.51 13.93
C THR A 418 31.65 -22.85 12.50
N ASP A 419 30.36 -23.04 12.29
CA ASP A 419 29.75 -23.63 11.10
C ASP A 419 28.70 -22.72 10.44
N ILE A 420 28.60 -21.46 10.87
CA ILE A 420 27.57 -20.49 10.41
C ILE A 420 27.49 -20.30 8.89
N TYR A 421 28.57 -20.54 8.15
CA TYR A 421 28.62 -20.38 6.69
C TYR A 421 28.45 -21.69 5.92
N SER A 422 28.21 -22.81 6.61
CA SER A 422 28.08 -24.12 5.97
C SER A 422 26.85 -24.15 5.06
N GLN A 423 25.73 -23.60 5.54
CA GLN A 423 24.50 -23.47 4.75
C GLN A 423 24.69 -22.48 3.60
N LEU A 424 25.32 -21.32 3.85
CA LEU A 424 25.60 -20.33 2.80
C LEU A 424 26.40 -20.92 1.64
N ARG A 425 27.38 -21.80 1.93
CA ARG A 425 28.11 -22.54 0.88
C ARG A 425 27.18 -23.43 0.05
N TYR A 426 26.28 -24.15 0.71
CA TYR A 426 25.30 -24.99 0.01
C TYR A 426 24.36 -24.11 -0.83
N ASP A 427 23.78 -23.06 -0.26
CA ASP A 427 22.84 -22.17 -0.93
C ASP A 427 23.47 -21.47 -2.14
N ALA A 428 24.71 -21.00 -2.01
CA ALA A 428 25.44 -20.35 -3.10
C ALA A 428 25.67 -21.30 -4.30
N LEU A 429 25.92 -22.59 -4.04
CA LEU A 429 26.01 -23.60 -5.10
C LEU A 429 24.64 -24.01 -5.61
N ASN A 430 23.67 -24.13 -4.71
CA ASN A 430 22.32 -24.58 -5.02
C ASN A 430 21.59 -23.56 -5.90
N TYR A 431 21.90 -22.26 -5.82
CA TYR A 431 21.37 -21.20 -6.69
C TYR A 431 21.41 -21.55 -8.19
N PHE A 432 22.45 -22.24 -8.65
CA PHE A 432 22.60 -22.62 -10.06
C PHE A 432 21.60 -23.70 -10.51
N TYR A 433 20.81 -24.30 -9.62
CA TYR A 433 19.74 -25.20 -10.00
C TYR A 433 18.41 -24.46 -10.30
N PRO A 434 17.79 -23.71 -9.36
CA PRO A 434 16.50 -23.04 -9.59
C PRO A 434 16.57 -21.92 -10.63
N ALA A 435 17.74 -21.32 -10.84
CA ALA A 435 17.94 -20.22 -11.81
C ALA A 435 18.16 -20.68 -13.27
N ARG A 436 18.01 -21.97 -13.59
CA ARG A 436 18.22 -22.48 -14.94
C ARG A 436 17.13 -22.01 -15.92
N SER A 437 17.54 -21.64 -17.13
CA SER A 437 16.64 -21.24 -18.21
C SER A 437 16.25 -22.40 -19.11
N GLY A 438 15.07 -22.32 -19.74
CA GLY A 438 14.66 -23.26 -20.81
C GLY A 438 14.43 -24.70 -20.36
N ILE A 439 14.45 -24.97 -19.05
CA ILE A 439 14.30 -26.30 -18.47
C ILE A 439 13.41 -26.25 -17.24
N ALA A 440 12.66 -27.33 -17.02
CA ALA A 440 11.90 -27.53 -15.80
C ALA A 440 12.85 -27.65 -14.60
N ILE A 441 12.43 -27.10 -13.46
CA ILE A 441 13.09 -27.28 -12.19
C ILE A 441 12.29 -28.35 -11.45
N ASP A 442 12.83 -29.57 -11.44
CA ASP A 442 12.27 -30.70 -10.70
C ASP A 442 12.71 -30.59 -9.24
N ALA A 443 11.85 -30.02 -8.40
CA ALA A 443 12.10 -29.79 -6.99
C ALA A 443 10.80 -29.93 -6.18
N PRO A 444 10.13 -31.11 -6.24
CA PRO A 444 8.77 -31.29 -5.77
C PRO A 444 8.63 -30.94 -4.28
N GLY A 445 7.57 -30.20 -3.97
CA GLY A 445 7.30 -29.73 -2.61
C GLY A 445 8.11 -28.49 -2.19
N THR A 446 8.92 -27.92 -3.08
CA THR A 446 9.58 -26.62 -2.87
C THR A 446 8.90 -25.53 -3.67
N VAL A 447 9.08 -24.27 -3.26
CA VAL A 447 8.62 -23.09 -4.03
C VAL A 447 9.35 -22.90 -5.36
N TYR A 448 10.40 -23.68 -5.61
CA TYR A 448 11.20 -23.62 -6.83
C TYR A 448 10.77 -24.64 -7.88
N ASP A 449 9.86 -25.56 -7.55
CA ASP A 449 9.30 -26.51 -8.50
C ASP A 449 8.55 -25.74 -9.59
N ARG A 450 8.99 -25.85 -10.84
CA ARG A 450 8.35 -25.15 -11.95
C ARG A 450 8.58 -25.81 -13.29
N PRO A 451 7.63 -25.66 -14.25
CA PRO A 451 7.88 -26.01 -15.64
C PRO A 451 9.01 -25.16 -16.25
N ALA A 452 9.43 -25.53 -17.45
CA ALA A 452 10.40 -24.77 -18.22
C ALA A 452 9.85 -23.38 -18.58
N GLY A 453 10.56 -22.33 -18.19
CA GLY A 453 10.30 -20.95 -18.64
C GLY A 453 10.96 -20.68 -19.99
N HIS A 454 10.43 -19.69 -20.73
CA HIS A 454 10.96 -19.26 -22.04
C HIS A 454 11.12 -20.38 -23.07
N VAL A 455 10.22 -21.36 -23.03
CA VAL A 455 10.06 -22.34 -24.12
C VAL A 455 9.31 -21.72 -25.29
N SER A 456 9.54 -22.21 -26.50
CA SER A 456 8.78 -21.77 -27.68
C SER A 456 7.28 -21.95 -27.45
N GLY A 457 6.49 -20.94 -27.83
CA GLY A 457 5.03 -21.00 -27.78
C GLY A 457 4.46 -22.06 -28.73
N PRO A 458 3.18 -22.44 -28.59
CA PRO A 458 2.56 -23.50 -29.38
C PRO A 458 2.64 -23.30 -30.90
N ASP A 459 2.67 -22.04 -31.35
CA ASP A 459 2.80 -21.63 -32.75
C ASP A 459 4.22 -21.17 -33.13
N GLY A 460 5.13 -21.05 -32.16
CA GLY A 460 6.48 -20.52 -32.32
C GLY A 460 6.57 -19.09 -32.85
N ALA A 461 5.45 -18.35 -32.93
CA ALA A 461 5.38 -17.06 -33.61
C ALA A 461 5.63 -15.87 -32.67
N VAL A 462 5.10 -15.94 -31.44
CA VAL A 462 5.20 -14.85 -30.44
C VAL A 462 6.39 -15.03 -29.50
N ASN A 463 6.58 -16.25 -28.99
CA ASN A 463 7.75 -16.62 -28.21
C ASN A 463 8.47 -17.74 -28.94
N LYS A 464 9.61 -17.45 -29.54
CA LYS A 464 10.45 -18.46 -30.21
C LYS A 464 11.26 -19.31 -29.21
N GLY A 465 11.20 -18.98 -27.93
CA GLY A 465 12.07 -19.51 -26.90
C GLY A 465 13.54 -19.18 -27.19
N ASP A 466 14.43 -19.99 -26.65
CA ASP A 466 15.87 -19.76 -26.70
C ASP A 466 16.56 -20.30 -27.99
N LEU A 467 15.78 -20.63 -29.03
CA LEU A 467 16.29 -21.29 -30.25
C LEU A 467 16.81 -20.33 -31.33
N ASP A 468 16.32 -19.08 -31.35
CA ASP A 468 16.55 -18.10 -32.42
C ASP A 468 16.77 -16.70 -31.81
N VAL A 469 17.68 -16.61 -30.83
CA VAL A 469 17.93 -15.37 -30.07
C VAL A 469 18.81 -14.43 -30.87
N VAL A 470 18.25 -13.27 -31.23
CA VAL A 470 18.93 -12.17 -31.92
C VAL A 470 19.68 -11.26 -30.92
N CYS A 471 20.55 -10.37 -31.39
CA CYS A 471 21.10 -9.35 -30.49
C CYS A 471 20.01 -8.33 -30.13
N LEU A 472 20.08 -7.80 -28.90
CA LEU A 472 19.39 -6.57 -28.56
C LEU A 472 19.90 -5.42 -29.45
N THR A 473 19.02 -4.59 -30.00
CA THR A 473 19.40 -3.41 -30.80
C THR A 473 19.00 -2.12 -30.10
N ALA A 474 19.72 -1.03 -30.40
CA ALA A 474 19.41 0.28 -29.82
C ALA A 474 18.02 0.81 -30.22
N ALA A 475 17.41 0.25 -31.27
CA ALA A 475 16.03 0.54 -31.64
C ALA A 475 15.02 -0.16 -30.71
N ASP A 476 15.38 -1.33 -30.16
CA ASP A 476 14.49 -2.14 -29.31
C ASP A 476 14.44 -1.61 -27.86
N ASP A 477 15.56 -1.13 -27.33
CA ASP A 477 15.70 -0.79 -25.90
C ASP A 477 16.45 0.54 -25.65
N GLY A 478 16.54 1.39 -26.68
CA GLY A 478 17.29 2.63 -26.63
C GLY A 478 18.81 2.44 -26.70
N ALA A 479 19.55 3.53 -26.83
CA ALA A 479 20.99 3.49 -27.08
C ALA A 479 21.87 3.61 -25.81
N SER A 480 21.27 3.68 -24.61
CA SER A 480 21.99 4.00 -23.35
C SER A 480 22.97 2.90 -22.93
N TRP A 481 22.68 1.64 -23.21
CA TRP A 481 23.54 0.48 -22.94
C TRP A 481 24.57 0.23 -24.05
N SER A 482 24.39 0.83 -25.23
CA SER A 482 25.22 0.57 -26.40
C SER A 482 26.55 1.32 -26.29
N TYR A 483 27.66 0.57 -26.36
CA TYR A 483 29.00 1.14 -26.37
C TYR A 483 29.46 1.40 -27.80
N GLY A 484 29.67 2.66 -28.16
CA GLY A 484 30.26 3.06 -29.44
C GLY A 484 29.34 2.76 -30.64
N THR A 485 29.89 2.14 -31.69
CA THR A 485 29.19 1.85 -32.95
C THR A 485 28.67 0.41 -33.00
N TRP A 486 28.27 -0.16 -31.87
CA TRP A 486 27.74 -1.52 -31.82
C TRP A 486 26.50 -1.67 -32.71
N THR A 487 26.49 -2.69 -33.58
CA THR A 487 25.34 -3.05 -34.42
C THR A 487 25.24 -4.57 -34.52
N CYS A 488 24.02 -5.12 -34.42
CA CYS A 488 23.79 -6.54 -34.65
C CYS A 488 24.00 -6.87 -36.14
N PRO A 489 24.83 -7.86 -36.50
CA PRO A 489 24.97 -8.28 -37.89
C PRO A 489 23.63 -8.73 -38.48
N ALA A 490 23.36 -8.37 -39.74
CA ALA A 490 22.14 -8.76 -40.41
C ALA A 490 21.99 -10.30 -40.43
N GLY A 491 20.83 -10.80 -40.01
CA GLY A 491 20.54 -12.23 -39.93
C GLY A 491 21.25 -12.97 -38.79
N TYR A 492 21.82 -12.27 -37.81
CA TYR A 492 22.41 -12.90 -36.63
C TYR A 492 21.31 -13.45 -35.71
N ALA A 493 21.38 -14.74 -35.44
CA ALA A 493 20.66 -15.40 -34.36
C ALA A 493 21.49 -16.58 -33.82
N ARG A 494 21.21 -17.00 -32.59
CA ARG A 494 21.85 -18.16 -31.95
C ARG A 494 20.82 -19.01 -31.21
N ASP A 495 21.01 -20.32 -31.30
CA ASP A 495 20.46 -21.27 -30.35
C ASP A 495 21.27 -21.17 -29.05
N VAL A 496 20.58 -20.75 -28.00
CA VAL A 496 21.10 -20.56 -26.64
C VAL A 496 20.19 -21.25 -25.62
N VAL A 497 19.56 -22.37 -26.03
CA VAL A 497 18.73 -23.19 -25.15
C VAL A 497 19.52 -23.63 -23.91
N GLY A 498 18.89 -23.45 -22.75
CA GLY A 498 19.51 -23.72 -21.46
C GLY A 498 20.22 -22.50 -20.85
N GLY A 499 21.16 -22.77 -19.95
CA GLY A 499 21.92 -21.76 -19.23
C GLY A 499 21.20 -21.22 -17.99
N TRP A 500 21.48 -19.97 -17.64
CA TRP A 500 20.97 -19.27 -16.45
C TRP A 500 20.41 -17.90 -16.83
N TYR A 501 19.35 -17.49 -16.16
CA TYR A 501 18.85 -16.11 -16.27
C TYR A 501 19.80 -15.12 -15.59
N ASP A 502 19.80 -13.87 -16.06
CA ASP A 502 20.39 -12.75 -15.33
C ASP A 502 19.40 -12.16 -14.32
N ALA A 503 19.87 -11.32 -13.40
CA ALA A 503 19.15 -10.87 -12.22
C ALA A 503 18.01 -9.86 -12.47
N GLY A 504 17.81 -9.39 -13.70
CA GLY A 504 16.85 -8.31 -14.00
C GLY A 504 16.12 -8.38 -15.35
N ASP A 505 16.50 -9.30 -16.24
CA ASP A 505 15.85 -9.47 -17.54
C ASP A 505 15.97 -10.94 -18.02
N HIS A 506 15.41 -11.22 -19.20
CA HIS A 506 15.50 -12.52 -19.85
C HIS A 506 16.58 -12.56 -20.95
N GLY A 507 17.53 -11.63 -20.91
CA GLY A 507 18.65 -11.54 -21.82
C GLY A 507 19.58 -12.73 -21.70
N LYS A 508 20.11 -13.18 -22.84
CA LYS A 508 21.03 -14.32 -22.93
C LYS A 508 22.48 -13.85 -22.98
N TYR A 509 23.02 -13.53 -21.80
CA TYR A 509 24.40 -13.04 -21.66
C TYR A 509 25.41 -14.19 -21.62
N VAL A 510 26.16 -14.35 -22.70
CA VAL A 510 27.26 -15.33 -22.79
C VAL A 510 28.31 -15.08 -21.70
N VAL A 511 28.53 -13.82 -21.31
CA VAL A 511 29.50 -13.44 -20.25
C VAL A 511 29.08 -14.05 -18.90
N ASN A 512 27.82 -13.89 -18.49
CA ASN A 512 27.33 -14.38 -17.20
C ASN A 512 27.35 -15.92 -17.18
N GLY A 513 26.96 -16.56 -18.28
CA GLY A 513 27.08 -18.01 -18.43
C GLY A 513 28.53 -18.50 -18.31
N GLY A 514 29.48 -17.79 -18.92
CA GLY A 514 30.91 -18.09 -18.81
C GLY A 514 31.44 -17.99 -17.37
N ILE A 515 31.05 -16.94 -16.64
CA ILE A 515 31.40 -16.76 -15.22
C ILE A 515 30.84 -17.92 -14.38
N ALA A 516 29.57 -18.26 -14.55
CA ALA A 516 28.92 -19.35 -13.83
C ALA A 516 29.65 -20.70 -14.05
N VAL A 517 29.91 -21.06 -15.32
CA VAL A 517 30.62 -22.29 -15.67
C VAL A 517 32.03 -22.31 -15.08
N GLN A 518 32.78 -21.21 -15.22
CA GLN A 518 34.14 -21.11 -14.67
C GLN A 518 34.16 -21.24 -13.15
N GLN A 519 33.21 -20.62 -12.44
CA GLN A 519 33.09 -20.69 -10.99
C GLN A 519 32.79 -22.12 -10.52
N LEU A 520 31.85 -22.81 -11.19
CA LEU A 520 31.50 -24.19 -10.86
C LEU A 520 32.66 -25.15 -11.12
N LEU A 521 33.30 -25.06 -12.30
CA LEU A 521 34.44 -25.92 -12.64
C LEU A 521 35.65 -25.65 -11.74
N SER A 522 35.95 -24.39 -11.44
CA SER A 522 37.06 -24.03 -10.54
C SER A 522 36.81 -24.50 -9.11
N THR A 523 35.55 -24.46 -8.66
CA THR A 523 35.18 -24.98 -7.34
C THR A 523 35.35 -26.49 -7.30
N TYR A 524 34.84 -27.19 -8.32
CA TYR A 524 35.01 -28.64 -8.45
C TYR A 524 36.48 -29.04 -8.44
N GLU A 525 37.31 -28.42 -9.28
CA GLU A 525 38.74 -28.69 -9.38
C GLU A 525 39.44 -28.47 -8.03
N ARG A 526 39.19 -27.33 -7.37
CA ARG A 526 39.76 -27.06 -6.05
C ARG A 526 39.31 -28.09 -5.01
N THR A 527 38.04 -28.49 -5.00
CA THR A 527 37.56 -29.50 -4.04
C THR A 527 38.09 -30.90 -4.30
N LEU A 528 38.41 -31.23 -5.56
CA LEU A 528 38.96 -32.53 -5.94
C LEU A 528 40.42 -32.67 -5.47
N TYR A 529 41.16 -31.56 -5.39
CA TYR A 529 42.59 -31.54 -5.08
C TYR A 529 42.96 -30.82 -3.76
N ALA A 530 41.97 -30.41 -2.94
CA ALA A 530 42.17 -29.72 -1.67
C ALA A 530 42.49 -30.64 -0.50
#